data_AF-A0A4X2K124-F1
#
_entry.id   AF-A0A4X2K124-F1
#
_cell.length_a   1.000
_cell.length_b   1.000
_cell.length_c   1.000
_cell.angle_alpha   90.00
_cell.angle_beta   90.00
_cell.angle_gamma   90.00
#
_symmetry.space_group_name_H-M   'P 1'
#
loop_
_entity.id
_entity.type
_entity.pdbx_description
1 polymer ?
#
loop_
_entity_poly.entity_id
_entity_poly.type
_entity_poly.pdbx_seq_one_letter_code
_entity_poly.pdbx_strand_id
1 'polypeptide(L)' 'MTIKTESTFKTTEISFKLGEEFDEVTADNRKVKSIITLENGSLIQVQKWHGKETTIKRQIADGKMVVVSFLAIARII' A
#
# COMPACT_ATOMS: atom_id res chain seq x y z
N MET A 1 11.64 -6.43 3.92
CA MET A 1 10.32 -7.09 4.12
C MET A 1 9.68 -7.22 2.74
N THR A 2 8.93 -8.29 2.51
CA THR A 2 8.34 -8.55 1.18
C THR A 2 6.86 -8.84 1.33
N ILE A 3 6.04 -8.22 0.48
CA ILE A 3 4.62 -8.57 0.31
C ILE A 3 4.47 -9.12 -1.10
N LYS A 4 4.01 -10.36 -1.18
CA LYS A 4 3.67 -11.03 -2.43
C LYS A 4 2.16 -11.23 -2.48
N THR A 5 1.54 -10.76 -3.55
CA THR A 5 0.11 -10.96 -3.84
C THR A 5 0.00 -11.80 -5.08
N GLU A 6 -0.59 -12.99 -4.97
CA GLU A 6 -0.72 -13.94 -6.06
C GLU A 6 -2.20 -14.12 -6.38
N SER A 7 -2.56 -13.99 -7.65
CA SER A 7 -3.91 -14.21 -8.15
C SER A 7 -3.86 -14.75 -9.57
N THR A 8 -4.96 -15.30 -10.06
CA THR A 8 -5.08 -15.74 -11.46
C THR A 8 -4.94 -14.59 -12.46
N PHE A 9 -5.18 -13.35 -12.03
CA PHE A 9 -5.06 -12.17 -12.87
C PHE A 9 -3.61 -11.67 -12.96
N LYS A 10 -2.96 -11.50 -11.82
CA LYS A 10 -1.60 -10.97 -11.75
C LYS A 10 -0.94 -11.34 -10.43
N THR A 11 0.36 -11.61 -10.50
CA THR A 11 1.23 -11.69 -9.33
C THR A 11 2.01 -10.38 -9.19
N THR A 12 1.96 -9.77 -8.00
CA THR A 12 2.78 -8.61 -7.66
C THR A 12 3.64 -8.95 -6.45
N GLU A 13 4.90 -8.54 -6.50
CA GLU A 13 5.84 -8.68 -5.39
C GLU A 13 6.51 -7.34 -5.14
N ILE A 14 6.43 -6.87 -3.90
CA ILE A 14 7.09 -5.64 -3.46
C ILE A 14 8.05 -5.98 -2.32
N SER A 15 9.29 -5.50 -2.44
CA SER A 15 10.31 -5.58 -1.41
C SER A 15 10.61 -4.18 -0.90
N PHE A 16 10.46 -3.97 0.40
CA PHE A 16 10.53 -2.65 1.04
C PHE A 16 11.21 -2.72 2.41
N LYS A 17 11.58 -1.54 2.89
CA LYS A 17 11.98 -1.31 4.28
C LYS A 17 10.96 -0.40 4.94
N LEU A 18 10.74 -0.59 6.24
CA LEU A 18 9.80 0.26 6.97
C LEU A 18 10.32 1.69 7.03
N GLY A 19 9.46 2.66 6.73
CA GLY A 19 9.78 4.09 6.74
C GLY A 19 10.63 4.58 5.57
N GLU A 20 10.95 3.74 4.59
CA GLU A 20 11.72 4.13 3.38
C GLU A 20 10.78 4.20 2.17
N GLU A 21 10.82 5.31 1.43
CA GLU A 21 10.08 5.47 0.18
C GLU A 21 10.70 4.62 -0.93
N PHE A 22 9.87 3.97 -1.75
CA PHE A 22 10.29 3.19 -2.90
C PHE A 22 9.32 3.37 -4.07
N ASP A 23 9.82 3.12 -5.29
CA ASP A 23 8.98 3.12 -6.48
C ASP A 23 8.22 1.79 -6.60
N GLU A 24 6.90 1.87 -6.75
CA GLU A 24 6.00 0.72 -6.88
C GLU A 24 5.24 0.80 -8.20
N VAL A 25 5.09 -0.35 -8.87
CA VAL A 25 4.15 -0.51 -9.99
C VAL A 25 2.98 -1.33 -9.49
N THR A 26 1.81 -0.69 -9.38
CA THR A 26 0.60 -1.33 -8.88
C THR A 26 0.06 -2.36 -9.88
N ALA A 27 -0.84 -3.24 -9.43
CA ALA A 27 -1.45 -4.27 -10.29
C ALA A 27 -2.12 -3.66 -11.55
N ASP A 28 -2.70 -2.47 -11.42
CA ASP A 28 -3.31 -1.68 -12.48
C ASP A 28 -2.32 -0.78 -13.27
N ASN A 29 -1.02 -1.06 -13.19
CA ASN A 29 0.06 -0.40 -13.93
C ASN A 29 0.26 1.10 -13.61
N ARG A 30 -0.17 1.59 -12.44
CA ARG A 30 0.23 2.93 -11.97
C ARG A 30 1.64 2.88 -11.40
N LYS A 31 2.48 3.83 -11.80
CA LYS A 31 3.76 4.12 -11.15
C LYS A 31 3.50 5.06 -10.00
N VAL A 32 3.77 4.62 -8.79
CA VAL A 32 3.52 5.38 -7.56
C VAL A 32 4.77 5.40 -6.70
N LYS A 33 4.91 6.42 -5.85
CA LYS A 33 5.85 6.37 -4.72
C LYS A 33 5.12 5.83 -3.51
N SER A 34 5.70 4.79 -2.91
CA SER A 34 5.11 4.09 -1.79
C SER A 34 6.01 4.15 -0.57
N ILE A 35 5.41 4.34 0.59
CA ILE A 35 6.06 4.18 1.89
C ILE A 35 5.23 3.23 2.74
N ILE A 36 5.89 2.33 3.46
CA ILE A 36 5.23 1.39 4.36
C ILE A 36 5.73 1.64 5.77
N THR A 37 4.82 1.90 6.70
CA THR A 37 5.09 2.07 8.13
C THR A 37 4.35 1.01 8.93
N LEU A 38 4.82 0.76 10.15
CA LEU A 38 4.15 -0.09 11.12
C LEU A 38 3.66 0.80 12.26
N GLU A 39 2.35 0.96 12.40
CA GLU A 39 1.72 1.81 13.40
C GLU A 39 0.69 1.00 14.19
N ASN A 40 0.84 0.95 15.52
CA ASN A 40 -0.07 0.22 16.41
C ASN A 40 -0.33 -1.23 15.96
N GLY A 41 0.72 -1.93 15.51
CA GLY A 41 0.62 -3.31 15.01
C GLY A 41 -0.06 -3.46 13.64
N SER A 42 -0.40 -2.35 12.98
CA SER A 42 -0.95 -2.32 11.62
C SER A 42 0.10 -1.87 10.61
N LEU A 43 0.17 -2.53 9.46
CA LEU A 43 0.97 -2.06 8.33
C LEU A 43 0.17 -1.02 7.55
N ILE A 44 0.72 0.20 7.46
CA ILE A 44 0.16 1.31 6.70
C ILE A 44 1.02 1.51 5.46
N GLN A 45 0.43 1.30 4.28
CA GLN A 45 1.07 1.58 3.00
C GLN A 45 0.43 2.83 2.40
N VAL A 46 1.22 3.88 2.19
CA VAL A 46 0.76 5.11 1.53
C VAL A 46 1.35 5.15 0.13
N GLN A 47 0.49 5.24 -0.88
CA GLN A 47 0.83 5.33 -2.30
C GLN A 47 0.50 6.73 -2.80
N LYS A 48 1.46 7.44 -3.38
CA LYS A 48 1.30 8.80 -3.91
C LYS A 48 1.58 8.84 -5.40
N TRP A 49 0.68 9.46 -6.17
CA TRP A 49 0.87 9.70 -7.61
C TRP A 49 0.01 10.88 -8.09
N HIS A 50 0.57 11.75 -8.94
CA HIS A 50 -0.17 12.87 -9.56
C HIS A 50 -1.07 13.69 -8.60
N GLY A 51 -0.56 14.00 -7.39
CA GLY A 51 -1.32 14.74 -6.36
C GLY A 51 -2.47 13.95 -5.70
N LYS A 52 -2.62 12.65 -6.02
CA LYS A 52 -3.53 11.71 -5.37
C LYS A 52 -2.77 10.87 -4.37
N GLU A 53 -3.48 10.42 -3.34
CA GLU A 53 -2.94 9.55 -2.30
C GLU A 53 -3.92 8.40 -2.02
N THR A 54 -3.40 7.19 -1.91
CA THR A 54 -4.14 6.05 -1.37
C THR A 54 -3.41 5.50 -0.16
N THR A 55 -4.16 5.29 0.91
CA THR A 55 -3.67 4.59 2.10
C THR A 55 -4.28 3.20 2.15
N ILE A 56 -3.44 2.19 2.32
CA ILE A 56 -3.82 0.78 2.48
C ILE A 56 -3.37 0.34 3.88
N LYS A 57 -4.34 0.08 4.75
CA LYS A 57 -4.10 -0.43 6.11
C LYS A 57 -4.32 -1.93 6.14
N ARG A 58 -3.35 -2.67 6.65
CA ARG A 58 -3.42 -4.12 6.91
C ARG A 58 -3.25 -4.37 8.40
N GLN A 59 -4.20 -5.08 9.00
CA GLN A 59 -4.18 -5.43 10.42
C GLN A 59 -4.67 -6.87 10.62
N ILE A 60 -4.25 -7.50 11.72
CA ILE A 60 -4.82 -8.78 12.15
C ILE A 60 -5.91 -8.49 13.18
N ALA A 61 -7.13 -8.92 12.89
CA ALA A 61 -8.27 -8.87 13.80
C ALA A 61 -8.89 -10.28 13.87
N ASP A 62 -9.03 -10.81 15.08
CA ASP A 62 -9.62 -12.14 15.33
C ASP A 62 -8.94 -13.26 14.51
N GLY A 63 -7.61 -13.21 14.40
CA GLY A 63 -6.81 -14.18 13.63
C GLY A 63 -6.95 -14.05 12.11
N LYS A 64 -7.68 -13.06 11.61
CA LYS A 64 -7.88 -12.80 10.18
C LYS A 64 -7.16 -11.53 9.74
N MET A 65 -6.64 -11.53 8.52
CA MET A 65 -6.08 -10.32 7.92
C MET A 65 -7.22 -9.45 7.37
N VAL A 66 -7.36 -8.25 7.92
CA VAL A 66 -8.29 -7.21 7.45
C VAL A 66 -7.50 -6.17 6.68
N VAL A 67 -7.90 -5.93 5.43
CA VAL A 67 -7.28 -4.94 4.55
C VAL A 67 -8.32 -3.87 4.20
N VAL A 68 -8.01 -2.61 4.48
CA VAL A 68 -8.87 -1.46 4.16
C VAL A 68 -8.05 -0.49 3.32
N SER A 69 -8.58 -0.11 2.16
CA SER A 69 -8.01 0.93 1.31
C SER A 69 -8.89 2.18 1.31
N PHE A 70 -8.26 3.35 1.41
CA PHE A 70 -8.92 4.65 1.33
C PHE A 70 -8.20 5.52 0.30
N LEU A 71 -8.96 6.05 -0.65
CA LEU A 71 -8.47 6.99 -1.65
C LEU A 71 -8.79 8.42 -1.18
N ALA A 72 -7.76 9.20 -0.88
CA ALA A 72 -7.88 10.63 -0.65
C ALA A 72 -7.68 11.37 -1.98
N ILE A 73 -8.68 12.15 -2.37
CA ILE A 73 -8.52 13.15 -3.43
C ILE A 73 -8.14 14.44 -2.72
N ALA A 74 -6.92 14.93 -2.94
CA ALA A 74 -6.54 16.26 -2.49
C ALA A 74 -7.50 17.27 -3.12
N ARG A 75 -8.41 17.83 -2.32
CA ARG A 75 -9.21 18.99 -2.73
C ARG A 75 -8.26 20.17 -2.80
N ILE A 76 -7.93 20.60 -4.01
CA ILE A 76 -7.40 21.93 -4.27
C ILE A 76 -8.58 22.89 -4.01
N ILE A 77 -8.53 23.62 -2.91
CA ILE A 77 -9.28 24.87 -2.72
C ILE A 77 -8.34 26.05 -2.94
#